data_AF-A0AAU5RCX4-F1
#
_entry.id   AF-A0AAU5RCX4-F1
#
_cell.length_a   1.000
_cell.length_b   1.000
_cell.length_c   1.000
_cell.angle_alpha   90.00
_cell.angle_beta   90.00
_cell.angle_gamma   90.00
#
_symmetry.space_group_name_H-M   'P 1'
#
loop_
_entity.id
_entity.type
_entity.pdbx_description
1 polymer ?
#
loop_
_entity_poly.entity_id
_entity_poly.type
_entity_poly.pdbx_seq_one_letter_code
_entity_poly.pdbx_strand_id
1 'polypeptide(L)'
;MKIAPSICEGCGGRVFFALVNASGAERECSGCGSRAFIADSEEYWNEESWEDDEPGAAGCPCGSEEFEAAVAFSLADDGSVRWVTLGLRCIKDGFSGVYADWKIDYGPTDHLLTMV
;
A
#
# COMPACT_ATOMS: atom_id res chain seq x y z
N MET A 1 7.03 -6.99 13.97
CA MET A 1 6.56 -6.67 12.60
C MET A 1 5.49 -7.66 12.23
N LYS A 2 4.41 -7.20 11.59
CA LYS A 2 3.34 -8.04 11.01
C LYS A 2 3.29 -7.77 9.51
N ILE A 3 3.06 -8.80 8.70
CA ILE A 3 2.90 -8.66 7.25
C ILE A 3 1.53 -9.21 6.86
N ALA A 4 0.79 -8.47 6.04
CA ALA A 4 -0.50 -8.89 5.51
C ALA A 4 -0.52 -8.74 3.99
N PRO A 5 -0.96 -9.77 3.23
CA PRO A 5 -1.14 -9.64 1.78
C PRO A 5 -2.42 -8.85 1.50
N SER A 6 -2.39 -8.04 0.43
CA SER A 6 -3.59 -7.40 -0.10
C SER A 6 -4.48 -8.42 -0.79
N ILE A 7 -5.77 -8.43 -0.46
CA ILE A 7 -6.79 -9.26 -1.10
C ILE A 7 -7.98 -8.37 -1.41
N CYS A 8 -8.45 -8.38 -2.66
CA CYS A 8 -9.62 -7.62 -3.04
C CYS A 8 -10.86 -8.18 -2.33
N GLU A 9 -11.56 -7.36 -1.57
CA GLU A 9 -12.80 -7.78 -0.89
C GLU A 9 -13.93 -8.11 -1.88
N GLY A 10 -13.94 -7.46 -3.05
CA GLY A 10 -14.97 -7.64 -4.06
C GLY A 10 -14.88 -8.97 -4.82
N CYS A 11 -13.67 -9.40 -5.20
CA CYS A 11 -13.49 -10.60 -6.04
C CYS A 11 -12.47 -11.63 -5.50
N GLY A 12 -11.81 -11.37 -4.37
CA GLY A 12 -10.75 -12.22 -3.83
C GLY A 12 -9.43 -12.17 -4.62
N GLY A 13 -9.34 -11.33 -5.65
CA GLY A 13 -8.15 -11.14 -6.47
C GLY A 13 -6.96 -10.59 -5.68
N ARG A 14 -5.75 -10.89 -6.16
CA ARG A 14 -4.47 -10.52 -5.51
C ARG A 14 -3.54 -9.68 -6.39
N VAL A 15 -3.99 -9.35 -7.59
CA VAL A 15 -3.23 -8.55 -8.55
C VAL A 15 -3.84 -7.16 -8.60
N PHE A 16 -2.98 -6.15 -8.48
CA PHE A 16 -3.37 -4.75 -8.38
C PHE A 16 -2.46 -3.87 -9.22
N PHE A 17 -3.04 -2.79 -9.72
CA PHE A 17 -2.33 -1.55 -10.01
C PHE A 17 -2.22 -0.74 -8.73
N ALA A 18 -1.14 0.02 -8.55
CA ALA A 18 -0.96 0.87 -7.37
C ALA A 18 -0.57 2.29 -7.78
N LEU A 19 -1.15 3.27 -7.11
CA LEU A 19 -0.66 4.64 -7.05
C LEU A 19 0.07 4.82 -5.73
N VAL A 20 1.24 5.43 -5.76
CA VAL A 20 2.11 5.61 -4.59
C VAL A 20 2.74 6.99 -4.58
N ASN A 21 2.96 7.52 -3.39
CA ASN A 21 3.90 8.61 -3.11
C ASN A 21 4.59 8.34 -1.76
N ALA A 22 5.35 9.31 -1.27
CA ALA A 22 6.08 9.22 0.00
C ALA A 22 5.17 9.04 1.23
N SER A 23 3.88 9.37 1.12
CA SER A 23 2.95 9.45 2.25
C SER A 23 1.82 8.44 2.20
N GLY A 24 1.70 7.63 1.15
CA GLY A 24 0.62 6.67 1.07
C GLY A 24 0.52 5.88 -0.24
N ALA A 25 -0.53 5.08 -0.32
CA ALA A 25 -0.84 4.29 -1.50
C ALA A 25 -2.35 4.01 -1.68
N GLU A 26 -2.77 3.96 -2.94
CA GLU A 26 -4.06 3.44 -3.39
C GLU A 26 -3.81 2.22 -4.28
N ARG A 27 -4.63 1.18 -4.15
CA ARG A 27 -4.61 0.02 -5.04
C ARG A 27 -5.92 -0.13 -5.80
N GLU A 28 -5.82 -0.49 -7.07
CA GLU A 28 -6.94 -0.87 -7.93
C GLU A 28 -6.82 -2.34 -8.33
N CYS A 29 -7.85 -3.14 -8.09
CA CYS A 29 -7.82 -4.57 -8.42
C CYS A 29 -7.90 -4.80 -9.93
N SER A 30 -6.92 -5.50 -10.52
CA SER A 30 -6.94 -5.86 -11.95
C SER A 30 -8.13 -6.73 -12.35
N GLY A 31 -8.72 -7.47 -11.39
CA GLY A 31 -9.83 -8.39 -11.66
C GLY A 31 -11.22 -7.73 -11.75
N CYS A 32 -11.51 -6.75 -10.88
CA CYS A 32 -12.83 -6.13 -10.79
C CYS A 32 -12.84 -4.60 -10.79
N GLY A 33 -11.67 -3.95 -10.86
CA GLY A 33 -11.52 -2.49 -10.87
C GLY A 33 -11.81 -1.82 -9.52
N SER A 34 -12.09 -2.58 -8.45
CA SER A 34 -12.35 -2.00 -7.13
C SER A 34 -11.08 -1.38 -6.56
N ARG A 35 -11.23 -0.16 -6.04
CA ARG A 35 -10.17 0.64 -5.43
C ARG A 35 -10.22 0.58 -3.90
N ALA A 36 -9.07 0.63 -3.27
CA ALA A 36 -8.95 0.74 -1.82
C ALA A 36 -7.62 1.42 -1.44
N PHE A 37 -7.64 2.23 -0.39
CA PHE A 37 -6.44 2.81 0.21
C PHE A 37 -5.73 1.80 1.11
N ILE A 38 -4.41 1.92 1.20
CA ILE A 38 -3.60 1.15 2.13
C ILE A 38 -3.50 1.92 3.45
N ALA A 39 -3.83 1.26 4.56
CA ALA A 39 -3.82 1.85 5.90
C ALA A 39 -4.59 3.20 5.92
N ASP A 40 -3.97 4.25 6.42
CA ASP A 40 -4.51 5.59 6.60
C ASP A 40 -4.34 6.50 5.38
N SER A 41 -3.90 5.96 4.23
CA SER A 41 -3.58 6.78 3.04
C SER A 41 -4.74 7.67 2.58
N GLU A 42 -5.99 7.26 2.78
CA GLU A 42 -7.18 8.05 2.41
C GLU A 42 -7.19 9.43 3.07
N GLU A 43 -6.80 9.52 4.34
CA GLU A 43 -6.80 10.78 5.11
C GLU A 43 -5.82 11.81 4.53
N TYR A 44 -4.78 11.33 3.86
CA TYR A 44 -3.70 12.13 3.28
C TYR A 44 -3.73 12.15 1.74
N TRP A 45 -4.81 11.66 1.12
CA TRP A 45 -4.92 11.58 -0.34
C TRP A 45 -5.46 12.88 -0.97
N ASN A 46 -4.79 13.99 -0.70
CA ASN A 46 -5.16 15.31 -1.20
C ASN A 46 -3.93 16.18 -1.49
N GLU A 47 -4.08 17.15 -2.39
CA GLU A 47 -2.99 18.03 -2.86
C GLU A 47 -2.26 18.76 -1.73
N GLU A 48 -2.96 19.13 -0.65
CA GLU A 48 -2.36 19.82 0.50
C GLU A 48 -1.40 18.92 1.29
N SER A 49 -1.62 17.59 1.24
CA SER A 49 -0.85 16.60 2.00
C SER A 49 0.29 15.98 1.19
N TRP A 50 0.36 16.22 -0.13
CA TRP A 50 1.32 15.56 -1.00
C TRP A 50 2.74 16.16 -0.95
N GLU A 51 2.95 17.33 -0.34
CA GLU A 51 4.28 17.97 -0.18
C GLU A 51 5.15 17.93 -1.47
N ASP A 52 4.58 18.30 -2.62
CA ASP A 52 5.19 18.23 -3.97
C ASP A 52 5.49 16.81 -4.51
N ASP A 53 5.01 15.75 -3.85
CA ASP A 53 5.09 14.35 -4.28
C ASP A 53 3.70 13.80 -4.62
N GLU A 54 3.20 14.21 -5.80
CA GLU A 54 1.92 13.73 -6.34
C GLU A 54 1.94 12.19 -6.55
N PRO A 55 0.87 11.47 -6.19
CA PRO A 55 0.78 10.03 -6.40
C PRO A 55 0.99 9.61 -7.86
N GLY A 56 2.00 8.75 -8.07
CA GLY A 56 2.36 8.20 -9.36
C GLY A 56 2.05 6.71 -9.47
N ALA A 57 1.86 6.22 -10.70
CA ALA A 57 1.70 4.79 -10.96
C ALA A 57 2.98 4.01 -10.61
N ALA A 58 2.83 2.94 -9.84
CA ALA A 58 3.92 2.02 -9.56
C ALA A 58 4.35 1.30 -10.85
N GLY A 59 5.62 1.43 -11.20
CA GLY A 59 6.21 0.80 -12.38
C GLY A 59 7.27 -0.24 -12.02
N CYS A 60 7.26 -1.38 -12.71
CA CYS A 60 8.37 -2.34 -12.67
C CYS A 60 9.39 -1.97 -13.76
N PRO A 61 10.72 -2.14 -13.53
CA PRO A 61 11.72 -1.96 -14.58
C PRO A 61 11.49 -2.78 -15.86
N CYS A 62 10.74 -3.89 -15.80
CA CYS A 62 10.35 -4.65 -16.99
C CYS A 62 9.16 -4.06 -17.80
N GLY A 63 8.64 -2.91 -17.36
CA GLY A 63 7.53 -2.18 -17.97
C GLY A 63 6.13 -2.70 -17.63
N SER A 64 5.98 -3.53 -16.60
CA SER A 64 4.67 -3.95 -16.09
C SER A 64 4.25 -3.06 -14.91
N GLU A 65 2.93 -2.89 -14.75
CA GLU A 65 2.31 -2.12 -13.66
C GLU A 65 1.37 -2.99 -12.79
N GLU A 66 1.43 -4.32 -12.97
CA GLU A 66 0.60 -5.27 -12.23
C GLU A 66 1.41 -6.02 -11.18
N PHE A 67 0.93 -5.97 -9.94
CA PHE A 67 1.66 -6.46 -8.78
C PHE A 67 0.78 -7.28 -7.84
N GLU A 68 1.39 -8.27 -7.18
CA GLU A 68 0.92 -8.71 -5.87
C GLU A 68 1.43 -7.72 -4.81
N ALA A 69 0.55 -7.30 -3.90
CA ALA A 69 0.88 -6.34 -2.85
C ALA A 69 0.90 -7.02 -1.47
N ALA A 70 1.87 -6.62 -0.64
CA ALA A 70 1.94 -7.00 0.77
C ALA A 70 2.35 -5.79 1.61
N VAL A 71 1.69 -5.60 2.74
CA VAL A 71 1.92 -4.48 3.64
C VAL A 71 2.59 -4.99 4.90
N ALA A 72 3.75 -4.43 5.22
CA ALA A 72 4.45 -4.69 6.46
C ALA A 72 4.18 -3.55 7.46
N PHE A 73 3.78 -3.93 8.66
CA PHE A 73 3.54 -3.04 9.79
C PHE A 73 4.66 -3.23 10.82
N SER A 74 5.44 -2.17 11.03
CA SER A 74 6.33 -2.11 12.18
C SER A 74 5.51 -1.74 13.41
N LEU A 75 5.65 -2.52 14.48
CA LEU A 75 4.90 -2.34 15.72
C LEU A 75 5.83 -1.83 16.83
N ALA A 76 5.29 -1.00 17.71
CA ALA A 76 5.89 -0.69 19.01
C ALA A 76 5.66 -1.83 20.02
N ASP A 77 6.22 -1.70 21.22
CA ASP A 77 6.13 -2.74 22.27
C ASP A 77 4.70 -2.98 22.76
N ASP A 78 3.83 -1.97 22.66
CA ASP A 78 2.40 -2.05 23.00
C ASP A 78 1.53 -2.61 21.86
N GLY A 79 2.12 -2.93 20.71
CA GLY A 79 1.43 -3.44 19.53
C GLY A 79 0.94 -2.37 18.56
N SER A 80 1.04 -1.09 18.91
CA SER A 80 0.66 0.01 18.01
C SER A 80 1.53 0.03 16.75
N VAL A 81 0.92 0.32 15.60
CA VAL A 81 1.63 0.54 14.34
C VAL A 81 2.40 1.87 14.42
N ARG A 82 3.69 1.83 14.10
CA ARG A 82 4.56 3.02 14.02
C ARG A 82 5.06 3.32 12.60
N TRP A 83 4.94 2.35 11.70
CA TRP A 83 5.40 2.45 10.32
C TRP A 83 4.64 1.47 9.44
N VAL A 84 4.30 1.92 8.23
CA VAL A 84 3.68 1.13 7.17
C VAL A 84 4.66 1.05 6.01
N THR A 85 4.83 -0.14 5.42
CA THR A 85 5.69 -0.36 4.27
C THR A 85 4.95 -1.18 3.22
N LEU A 86 4.77 -0.63 2.02
CA LEU A 86 4.16 -1.31 0.89
C LEU A 86 5.24 -2.01 0.05
N GLY A 87 5.20 -3.34 0.07
CA GLY A 87 5.96 -4.18 -0.83
C GLY A 87 5.12 -4.58 -2.05
N LEU A 88 5.66 -4.38 -3.24
CA LEU A 88 5.05 -4.84 -4.49
C LEU A 88 5.94 -5.87 -5.16
N ARG A 89 5.31 -6.96 -5.62
CA ARG A 89 5.96 -8.02 -6.42
C ARG A 89 5.32 -8.06 -7.80
N CYS A 90 6.11 -7.78 -8.83
CA CYS A 90 5.62 -7.79 -10.21
C CYS A 90 5.19 -9.20 -10.62
N ILE A 91 4.01 -9.32 -11.21
CA ILE A 91 3.50 -10.62 -11.68
C ILE A 91 4.19 -11.12 -12.95
N LYS A 92 4.86 -10.22 -13.70
CA LYS A 92 5.49 -10.53 -14.99
C LYS A 92 6.90 -11.11 -14.83
N ASP A 93 7.76 -10.49 -14.04
CA ASP A 93 9.16 -10.90 -13.87
C ASP A 93 9.53 -11.31 -12.43
N GLY A 94 8.62 -11.13 -11.48
CA GLY A 94 8.83 -11.45 -10.07
C GLY A 94 9.70 -10.43 -9.31
N PHE A 95 10.11 -9.33 -9.94
CA PHE A 95 10.84 -8.26 -9.25
C PHE A 95 10.02 -7.78 -8.05
N SER A 96 10.68 -7.66 -6.91
CA SER A 96 10.03 -7.26 -5.65
C SER A 96 10.77 -6.08 -5.05
N GLY A 97 10.03 -5.05 -4.64
CA GLY A 97 10.59 -3.83 -4.06
C GLY A 97 9.66 -3.18 -3.04
N VAL A 98 10.22 -2.24 -2.28
CA VAL A 98 9.43 -1.31 -1.47
C VAL A 98 9.11 -0.11 -2.36
N TYR A 99 7.83 0.22 -2.46
CA TYR A 99 7.33 1.28 -3.35
C TYR A 99 6.83 2.51 -2.59
N ALA A 100 6.40 2.33 -1.35
CA ALA A 100 6.06 3.42 -0.43
C ALA A 100 6.28 2.95 1.00
N ASP A 101 6.66 3.87 1.87
CA ASP A 101 6.70 3.64 3.31
C ASP A 101 6.56 4.96 4.06
N TRP A 102 5.74 4.95 5.11
CA TRP A 102 5.42 6.15 5.87
C TRP A 102 5.29 5.85 7.36
N LYS A 103 5.50 6.90 8.14
CA LYS A 103 5.43 6.86 9.60
C LYS A 103 3.98 7.04 10.06
N ILE A 104 3.62 6.34 11.13
CA ILE A 104 2.38 6.59 11.87
C ILE A 104 2.74 7.27 13.20
N ASP A 105 2.17 8.43 13.47
CA ASP A 105 2.46 9.24 14.66
C ASP A 105 1.24 9.52 15.54
N TYR A 106 0.14 8.80 15.32
CA TYR A 106 -1.08 8.87 16.10
C TYR A 106 -1.44 7.51 16.74
N GLY A 107 -2.47 7.53 17.60
CA GLY A 107 -3.03 6.32 18.21
C GLY A 107 -4.49 6.51 18.61
N PRO A 108 -5.29 5.44 18.68
CA PRO A 108 -4.93 4.02 18.49
C PRO A 108 -4.81 3.58 17.02
N THR A 109 -4.08 2.50 16.73
CA THR A 109 -3.71 2.09 15.35
C THR A 109 -4.04 0.64 14.96
N ASP A 110 -4.73 -0.13 15.82
CA ASP A 110 -5.03 -1.55 15.56
C ASP A 110 -5.83 -1.80 14.27
N HIS A 111 -6.68 -0.84 13.89
CA HIS A 111 -7.54 -0.91 12.71
C HIS A 111 -6.75 -0.94 11.39
N LEU A 112 -5.55 -0.34 11.35
CA LEU A 112 -4.71 -0.30 10.16
C LEU A 112 -4.28 -1.70 9.71
N LEU A 113 -4.18 -2.65 10.65
CA LEU A 113 -3.72 -4.01 10.37
C LEU A 113 -4.64 -4.83 9.46
N THR A 114 -5.84 -4.32 9.17
CA THR A 114 -6.81 -4.95 8.26
C THR A 114 -7.06 -4.14 7.00
N MET A 115 -6.44 -2.96 6.86
CA MET A 115 -6.63 -2.06 5.72
C MET A 115 -5.47 -2.25 4.73
N VAL A 116 -5.51 -3.37 3.98
CA VAL A 116 -4.46 -3.76 3.03
C VAL A 116 -5.01 -4.15 1.67
#